data_AF-A0A2E5J8S1-F1
#
_entry.id   AF-A0A2E5J8S1-F1
#
_cell.length_a   1.000
_cell.length_b   1.000
_cell.length_c   1.000
_cell.angle_alpha   90.00
_cell.angle_beta   90.00
_cell.angle_gamma   90.00
#
_symmetry.space_group_name_H-M   'P 1'
#
loop_
_entity.id
_entity.type
_entity.pdbx_description
1 polymer ?
#
loop_
_entity_poly.entity_id
_entity_poly.type
_entity_poly.pdbx_seq_one_letter_code
_entity_poly.pdbx_strand_id
1 'polypeptide(L)'
;MIMISKLTDLEKKNIKTSIDFLVPFISALIKLLSSVDINKTDFIKQMKELKMEKILDDGWKVESSATISNFKFYILYTGTRSFVLKVDGLSAYRGFSFMETNKGINIHNSNFVDSKDLTKFLKEQFLKKYKSPYLITNSYKEFLSN
;
A
#
# COMPACT_ATOMS: atom_id res chain seq x y z
N MET A 1 6.40 -28.68 -20.73
CA MET A 1 7.62 -28.25 -20.02
C MET A 1 7.25 -27.06 -19.14
N ILE A 2 7.08 -27.27 -17.83
CA ILE A 2 6.68 -26.22 -16.88
C ILE A 2 7.94 -25.47 -16.48
N MET A 3 8.13 -24.23 -16.97
CA MET A 3 9.14 -23.34 -16.39
C MET A 3 8.63 -22.88 -15.03
N ILE A 4 9.07 -23.55 -13.97
CA ILE A 4 9.07 -22.97 -12.63
C ILE A 4 10.23 -21.98 -12.63
N SER A 5 9.98 -20.71 -12.94
CA SER A 5 11.00 -19.68 -12.73
C SER A 5 11.22 -19.57 -11.22
N LYS A 6 12.33 -20.13 -10.73
CA LYS A 6 12.75 -19.90 -9.34
C LYS A 6 13.24 -18.45 -9.29
N LEU A 7 12.56 -17.63 -8.49
CA LEU A 7 13.07 -16.31 -8.09
C LEU A 7 14.50 -16.46 -7.57
N THR A 8 15.38 -15.57 -8.01
CA THR A 8 16.73 -15.42 -7.46
C THR A 8 16.65 -15.01 -5.99
N ASP A 9 17.72 -15.23 -5.23
CA ASP A 9 17.74 -14.86 -3.81
C ASP A 9 17.68 -13.35 -3.61
N LEU A 10 18.20 -12.57 -4.56
CA LEU A 10 18.04 -11.12 -4.59
C LEU A 10 16.57 -10.73 -4.76
N GLU A 11 15.84 -11.34 -5.69
CA GLU A 11 14.42 -11.06 -5.89
C GLU A 11 13.58 -11.46 -4.68
N LYS A 12 13.85 -12.61 -4.05
CA LYS A 12 13.18 -13.01 -2.80
C LYS A 12 13.43 -12.00 -1.68
N LYS A 13 14.67 -11.51 -1.54
CA LYS A 13 15.03 -10.49 -0.56
C LYS A 13 14.28 -9.18 -0.83
N ASN A 14 14.27 -8.73 -2.08
CA ASN A 14 13.56 -7.51 -2.49
C ASN A 14 12.06 -7.61 -2.21
N ILE A 15 11.43 -8.76 -2.53
CA ILE A 15 10.02 -8.99 -2.21
C ILE A 15 9.80 -8.95 -0.71
N LYS A 16 10.63 -9.62 0.09
CA LYS A 16 10.51 -9.59 1.56
C LYS A 16 10.57 -8.16 2.08
N THR A 17 11.55 -7.36 1.65
CA THR A 17 11.66 -5.95 2.02
C THR A 17 10.43 -5.14 1.60
N SER A 18 9.91 -5.37 0.39
CA SER A 18 8.69 -4.70 -0.07
C SER A 18 7.46 -5.09 0.75
N ILE A 19 7.30 -6.36 1.14
CA ILE A 19 6.23 -6.81 2.05
C ILE A 19 6.40 -6.20 3.44
N ASP A 20 7.63 -6.18 3.95
CA ASP A 20 7.97 -5.62 5.25
C ASP A 20 7.65 -4.13 5.32
N PHE A 21 7.71 -3.39 4.20
CA PHE A 21 7.25 -2.01 4.11
C PHE A 21 5.74 -1.89 3.86
N LEU A 22 5.23 -2.57 2.83
CA LEU A 22 3.89 -2.34 2.28
C LEU A 22 2.77 -2.70 3.26
N VAL A 23 2.93 -3.80 3.99
CA VAL A 23 1.92 -4.26 4.96
C VAL A 23 1.72 -3.26 6.10
N PRO A 24 2.76 -2.88 6.88
CA PRO A 24 2.56 -1.92 7.96
C PRO A 24 2.19 -0.52 7.46
N PHE A 25 2.67 -0.11 6.28
CA PHE A 25 2.30 1.19 5.68
C PHE A 25 0.80 1.26 5.34
N ILE A 26 0.27 0.24 4.66
CA ILE A 26 -1.17 0.16 4.37
C ILE A 26 -1.96 0.08 5.68
N SER A 27 -1.54 -0.73 6.64
CA SER A 27 -2.23 -0.81 7.95
C SER A 27 -2.28 0.55 8.68
N ALA A 28 -1.21 1.35 8.61
CA ALA A 28 -1.19 2.68 9.19
C ALA A 28 -2.15 3.64 8.47
N LEU A 29 -2.19 3.61 7.14
CA LEU A 29 -3.15 4.39 6.35
C LEU A 29 -4.59 3.97 6.68
N ILE A 30 -4.90 2.67 6.72
CA ILE A 30 -6.24 2.19 7.05
C ILE A 30 -6.66 2.61 8.46
N LYS A 31 -5.75 2.56 9.43
CA LYS A 31 -6.02 3.06 10.79
C LYS A 31 -6.37 4.55 10.79
N LEU A 32 -5.62 5.37 10.05
CA LEU A 32 -5.92 6.80 9.91
C LEU A 32 -7.27 7.03 9.22
N LEU A 33 -7.50 6.38 8.07
CA LEU A 33 -8.70 6.51 7.25
C LEU A 33 -9.97 6.00 7.95
N SER A 34 -9.83 5.09 8.91
CA SER A 34 -10.92 4.52 9.71
C SER A 34 -11.08 5.19 11.08
N SER A 35 -10.30 6.24 11.38
CA SER A 35 -10.33 6.90 12.68
C SER A 35 -11.69 7.56 12.95
N VAL A 36 -12.15 7.44 14.19
CA VAL A 36 -13.39 8.07 14.68
C VAL A 36 -13.04 9.42 15.30
N ASP A 37 -13.87 10.43 15.05
CA ASP A 37 -13.77 11.78 15.63
C ASP A 37 -12.45 12.51 15.39
N ILE A 38 -11.67 12.11 14.38
CA ILE A 38 -10.49 12.86 13.96
C ILE A 38 -10.91 14.19 13.34
N ASN A 39 -10.29 15.30 13.76
CA ASN A 39 -10.52 16.58 13.10
C ASN A 39 -9.66 16.70 11.82
N LYS A 40 -10.04 17.60 10.93
CA LYS A 40 -9.43 17.72 9.60
C LYS A 40 -7.94 18.07 9.65
N THR A 41 -7.56 18.95 10.59
CA THR A 41 -6.19 19.40 10.75
C THR A 41 -5.28 18.25 11.17
N ASP A 42 -5.70 17.45 12.15
CA ASP A 42 -4.97 16.28 12.61
C ASP A 42 -4.93 15.18 11.55
N PHE A 43 -6.01 15.00 10.79
CA PHE A 43 -6.05 14.07 9.67
C PHE A 43 -5.00 14.44 8.61
N ILE A 44 -4.97 15.70 8.18
CA ILE A 44 -3.98 16.19 7.19
C ILE A 44 -2.55 16.10 7.76
N LYS A 45 -2.36 16.39 9.05
CA LYS A 45 -1.06 16.26 9.72
C LYS A 45 -0.57 14.81 9.68
N GLN A 46 -1.41 13.85 10.07
CA GLN A 46 -1.04 12.43 10.05
C GLN A 46 -0.81 11.89 8.63
N MET A 47 -1.56 12.38 7.63
CA MET A 47 -1.29 12.07 6.22
C MET A 47 0.14 12.50 5.82
N LYS A 48 0.57 13.71 6.23
CA LYS A 48 1.94 14.19 5.98
C LYS A 48 2.99 13.41 6.75
N GLU A 49 2.72 13.01 7.99
CA GLU A 49 3.61 12.14 8.78
C GLU A 49 3.79 10.77 8.13
N LEU A 50 2.76 10.25 7.45
CA LEU A 50 2.84 9.06 6.60
C LEU A 50 3.47 9.34 5.22
N LYS A 51 4.02 10.53 5.00
CA LYS A 51 4.61 11.01 3.74
C LYS A 51 3.67 10.92 2.55
N MET A 52 2.36 11.04 2.80
CA MET A 52 1.40 11.23 1.72
C MET A 52 1.52 12.66 1.18
N GLU A 53 1.54 12.78 -0.14
CA GLU A 53 1.77 14.03 -0.85
C GLU A 53 0.52 14.46 -1.64
N LYS A 54 0.62 15.60 -2.33
CA LYS A 54 -0.42 16.12 -3.24
C LYS A 54 -1.80 16.14 -2.59
N ILE A 55 -1.85 16.58 -1.34
CA ILE A 55 -3.07 16.63 -0.54
C ILE A 55 -3.92 17.80 -1.05
N LEU A 56 -5.08 17.49 -1.61
CA LEU A 56 -6.14 18.43 -1.99
C LEU A 56 -7.30 18.23 -1.02
N ASP A 57 -7.83 19.32 -0.48
CA ASP A 57 -8.95 19.31 0.46
C ASP A 57 -10.05 20.23 -0.05
N ASP A 58 -11.24 19.66 -0.25
CA ASP A 58 -12.46 20.37 -0.57
C ASP A 58 -13.57 19.93 0.39
N GLY A 59 -13.75 20.69 1.49
CA GLY A 59 -14.86 20.48 2.41
C GLY A 59 -14.95 19.05 2.97
N TRP A 60 -13.83 18.47 3.44
CA TRP A 60 -13.69 17.08 3.90
C TRP A 60 -13.62 16.00 2.82
N LYS A 61 -13.69 16.38 1.55
CA LYS A 61 -13.23 15.54 0.45
C LYS A 61 -11.72 15.74 0.30
N VAL A 62 -10.95 14.78 0.80
CA VAL A 62 -9.49 14.82 0.74
C VAL A 62 -8.99 13.85 -0.32
N GLU A 63 -8.24 14.35 -1.29
CA GLU A 63 -7.53 13.55 -2.28
C GLU A 63 -6.02 13.65 -2.01
N SER A 64 -5.31 12.54 -2.12
CA SER A 64 -3.87 12.52 -1.91
C SER A 64 -3.22 11.40 -2.72
N SER A 65 -1.97 11.62 -3.14
CA SER A 65 -1.20 10.58 -3.79
C SER A 65 0.29 10.73 -3.52
N ALA A 66 0.98 9.60 -3.39
CA ALA A 66 2.43 9.55 -3.18
C ALA A 66 3.03 8.37 -3.95
N THR A 67 4.32 8.46 -4.28
CA THR A 67 5.08 7.34 -4.82
C THR A 67 6.20 6.99 -3.85
N ILE A 68 6.11 5.82 -3.23
CA ILE A 68 6.99 5.39 -2.15
C ILE A 68 7.40 3.95 -2.41
N SER A 69 8.71 3.67 -2.38
CA SER A 69 9.26 2.30 -2.44
C SER A 69 8.77 1.45 -3.62
N ASN A 70 8.68 2.02 -4.83
CA ASN A 70 8.12 1.40 -6.05
C ASN A 70 6.61 1.12 -6.00
N PHE A 71 5.86 1.81 -5.14
CA PHE A 71 4.40 1.76 -5.13
C PHE A 71 3.82 3.16 -5.25
N LYS A 72 2.76 3.29 -6.04
CA LYS A 72 1.95 4.50 -6.13
C LYS A 72 0.72 4.33 -5.26
N PHE A 73 0.56 5.22 -4.29
CA PHE A 73 -0.58 5.28 -3.38
C PHE A 73 -1.52 6.39 -3.84
N TYR A 74 -2.82 6.11 -3.83
CA TYR A 74 -3.88 7.08 -4.05
C TYR A 74 -4.94 6.92 -2.96
N ILE A 75 -5.34 8.04 -2.39
CA ILE A 75 -6.38 8.12 -1.37
C ILE A 75 -7.43 9.11 -1.85
N LEU A 76 -8.68 8.67 -1.77
CA LEU A 76 -9.86 9.53 -1.75
C LEU A 76 -10.56 9.30 -0.42
N TYR A 77 -10.66 10.31 0.42
CA TYR A 77 -11.32 10.27 1.71
C TYR A 77 -12.47 11.27 1.73
N THR A 78 -13.57 10.88 2.36
CA THR A 78 -14.73 11.72 2.64
C THR A 78 -15.01 11.65 4.12
N GLY A 79 -15.27 12.80 4.76
CA GLY A 79 -15.36 13.02 6.21
C GLY A 79 -16.31 12.11 7.02
N THR A 80 -17.02 11.19 6.38
CA THR A 80 -17.89 10.18 7.01
C THR A 80 -17.23 8.80 7.05
N ARG A 81 -15.89 8.71 7.22
CA ARG A 81 -15.14 7.44 7.22
C ARG A 81 -15.33 6.63 5.93
N SER A 82 -15.61 7.31 4.84
CA SER A 82 -15.77 6.69 3.53
C SER A 82 -14.54 7.01 2.71
N PHE A 83 -13.79 5.98 2.33
CA PHE A 83 -12.51 6.13 1.66
C PHE A 83 -12.30 5.07 0.59
N VAL A 84 -11.41 5.41 -0.34
CA VAL A 84 -10.78 4.50 -1.30
C VAL A 84 -9.28 4.67 -1.17
N LEU A 85 -8.59 3.61 -0.76
CA LEU A 85 -7.15 3.48 -0.87
C LEU A 85 -6.85 2.59 -2.07
N LYS A 86 -6.05 3.09 -3.01
CA LYS A 86 -5.53 2.31 -4.13
C LYS A 86 -4.01 2.30 -4.09
N VAL A 87 -3.42 1.15 -4.33
CA VAL A 87 -1.98 0.95 -4.38
C VAL A 87 -1.61 0.19 -5.65
N ASP A 88 -0.77 0.79 -6.49
CA ASP A 88 -0.30 0.19 -7.72
C ASP A 88 1.22 0.00 -7.66
N GLY A 89 1.71 -1.18 -8.04
CA GLY A 89 3.14 -1.45 -8.17
C GLY A 89 3.74 -0.77 -9.39
N LEU A 90 4.97 -0.30 -9.24
CA LEU A 90 5.77 0.34 -10.29
C LEU A 90 6.97 -0.54 -10.65
N SER A 91 7.60 -0.26 -11.80
CA SER A 91 8.84 -0.91 -12.24
C SER A 91 8.73 -2.45 -12.18
N ALA A 92 9.53 -3.11 -11.35
CA ALA A 92 9.56 -4.57 -11.17
C ALA A 92 8.26 -5.16 -10.59
N TYR A 93 7.41 -4.33 -9.99
CA TYR A 93 6.11 -4.73 -9.43
C TYR A 93 4.93 -4.27 -10.29
N ARG A 94 5.20 -3.75 -11.50
CA ARG A 94 4.15 -3.38 -12.45
C ARG A 94 3.26 -4.59 -12.69
N GLY A 95 2.01 -4.49 -12.26
CA GLY A 95 1.06 -5.59 -12.31
C GLY A 95 0.33 -5.82 -10.99
N PHE A 96 0.98 -5.46 -9.88
CA PHE A 96 0.38 -5.46 -8.54
C PHE A 96 -0.62 -4.31 -8.43
N SER A 97 -1.85 -4.61 -8.02
CA SER A 97 -2.87 -3.60 -7.71
C SER A 97 -3.69 -4.06 -6.51
N PHE A 98 -3.79 -3.20 -5.52
CA PHE A 98 -4.53 -3.40 -4.29
C PHE A 98 -5.49 -2.23 -4.11
N MET A 99 -6.73 -2.52 -3.73
CA MET A 99 -7.70 -1.51 -3.36
C MET A 99 -8.39 -1.92 -2.05
N GLU A 100 -8.51 -0.98 -1.14
CA GLU A 100 -9.32 -1.13 0.05
C GLU A 100 -10.25 0.06 0.22
N THR A 101 -11.47 -0.23 0.62
CA THR A 101 -12.50 0.74 0.92
C THR A 101 -13.05 0.46 2.31
N ASN A 102 -13.80 1.42 2.85
CA ASN A 102 -14.56 1.21 4.08
C ASN A 102 -15.59 0.06 4.01
N LYS A 103 -15.91 -0.45 2.80
CA LYS A 103 -16.83 -1.57 2.58
C LYS A 103 -16.13 -2.91 2.36
N GLY A 104 -14.79 -2.93 2.29
CA GLY A 104 -14.01 -4.14 2.09
C GLY A 104 -12.88 -3.97 1.08
N ILE A 105 -12.22 -5.09 0.81
CA ILE A 105 -10.97 -5.19 0.04
C ILE A 105 -11.27 -5.75 -1.35
N ASN A 106 -10.72 -5.10 -2.38
CA ASN A 106 -10.73 -5.60 -3.74
C ASN A 106 -9.31 -5.66 -4.32
N ILE A 107 -8.89 -6.84 -4.79
CA ILE A 107 -7.53 -7.08 -5.29
C ILE A 107 -7.62 -7.65 -6.69
N HIS A 108 -7.44 -6.78 -7.68
CA HIS A 108 -7.46 -7.18 -9.08
C HIS A 108 -6.07 -7.63 -9.57
N ASN A 109 -6.06 -8.58 -10.50
CA ASN A 109 -4.90 -8.82 -11.36
C ASN A 109 -5.01 -7.85 -12.54
N SER A 110 -3.99 -7.05 -12.81
CA SER A 110 -3.86 -6.53 -14.17
C SER A 110 -3.25 -7.62 -15.05
N ASN A 111 -3.76 -7.79 -16.28
CA ASN A 111 -3.30 -8.79 -17.24
C ASN A 111 -1.93 -8.43 -17.88
N PHE A 112 -1.06 -7.72 -17.17
CA PHE A 112 0.25 -7.32 -17.69
C PHE A 112 1.16 -8.54 -17.84
N VAL A 113 1.71 -8.71 -19.05
CA VAL A 113 2.34 -9.96 -19.51
C VAL A 113 3.79 -10.11 -19.03
N ASP A 114 4.48 -9.00 -18.70
CA ASP A 114 5.94 -8.98 -18.63
C ASP A 114 6.58 -9.10 -17.22
N SER A 115 5.80 -9.25 -16.14
CA SER A 115 6.34 -9.39 -14.76
C SER A 115 5.68 -10.53 -13.96
N LYS A 116 5.16 -11.55 -14.67
CA LYS A 116 4.20 -12.52 -14.12
C LYS A 116 4.62 -13.19 -12.81
N ASP A 117 5.89 -13.56 -12.63
CA ASP A 117 6.28 -14.37 -11.48
C ASP A 117 6.62 -13.55 -10.24
N LEU A 118 7.34 -12.44 -10.40
CA LEU A 118 7.75 -11.54 -9.32
C LEU A 118 6.55 -10.83 -8.70
N THR A 119 5.68 -10.29 -9.54
CA THR A 119 4.42 -9.64 -9.13
C THR A 119 3.46 -10.63 -8.50
N LYS A 120 3.35 -11.85 -9.05
CA LYS A 120 2.51 -12.92 -8.48
C LYS A 120 3.00 -13.31 -7.09
N PHE A 121 4.31 -13.52 -6.92
CA PHE A 121 4.87 -13.88 -5.62
C PHE A 121 4.72 -12.76 -4.59
N LEU A 122 4.96 -11.50 -4.97
CA LEU A 122 4.68 -10.34 -4.12
C LEU A 122 3.21 -10.34 -3.66
N LYS A 123 2.26 -10.52 -4.58
CA LYS A 123 0.83 -10.56 -4.26
C LYS A 123 0.49 -11.69 -3.28
N GLU A 124 0.99 -12.90 -3.53
CA GLU A 124 0.73 -14.07 -2.67
C GLU A 124 1.26 -13.83 -1.25
N GLN A 125 2.49 -13.31 -1.12
CA GLN A 125 3.07 -12.98 0.17
C GLN A 125 2.31 -11.84 0.86
N PHE A 126 1.96 -10.79 0.12
CA PHE A 126 1.17 -9.67 0.63
C PHE A 126 -0.15 -10.15 1.21
N LEU A 127 -0.92 -10.93 0.45
CA LEU A 127 -2.21 -11.49 0.89
C LEU A 127 -2.09 -12.33 2.15
N LYS A 128 -1.06 -13.19 2.22
CA LYS A 128 -0.81 -14.05 3.37
C LYS A 128 -0.51 -13.24 4.64
N LYS A 129 0.15 -12.09 4.49
CA LYS A 129 0.60 -11.26 5.61
C LYS A 129 -0.39 -10.17 6.00
N TYR A 130 -1.11 -9.60 5.04
CA TYR A 130 -2.05 -8.51 5.26
C TYR A 130 -3.27 -8.94 6.08
N LYS A 131 -3.74 -10.18 5.89
CA LYS A 131 -4.88 -10.76 6.64
C LYS A 131 -4.52 -11.26 8.04
N SER A 132 -3.29 -11.08 8.49
CA SER A 132 -2.81 -11.56 9.78
C SER A 132 -2.18 -10.40 10.58
N PRO A 133 -2.14 -10.48 11.92
CA PRO A 133 -1.38 -9.52 12.71
C PRO A 133 0.06 -9.44 12.20
N TYR A 134 0.44 -8.29 11.66
CA TYR A 134 1.79 -8.08 11.12
C TYR A 134 2.57 -7.17 12.05
N LEU A 135 3.76 -7.62 12.46
CA LEU A 135 4.63 -6.86 13.34
C LEU A 135 5.19 -5.63 12.60
N ILE A 136 5.37 -4.53 13.34
CA ILE A 136 6.09 -3.35 12.85
C ILE A 136 7.52 -3.77 12.50
N THR A 137 7.89 -3.65 11.22
CA THR A 137 9.19 -4.09 10.70
C THR A 137 10.26 -3.00 10.79
N ASN A 138 11.53 -3.40 10.72
CA ASN A 138 12.63 -2.42 10.66
C ASN A 138 12.57 -1.57 9.39
N SER A 139 12.22 -2.15 8.24
CA SER A 139 12.06 -1.40 6.99
C SER A 139 11.00 -0.30 7.09
N TYR A 140 9.93 -0.54 7.83
CA TYR A 140 8.91 0.49 8.09
C TYR A 140 9.38 1.55 9.08
N LYS A 141 10.13 1.17 10.13
CA LYS A 141 10.72 2.12 11.08
C LYS A 141 11.74 3.03 10.39
N GLU A 142 12.62 2.47 9.56
CA GLU A 142 13.59 3.21 8.76
C GLU A 142 12.89 4.18 7.80
N PHE A 143 11.76 3.78 7.21
CA PHE A 143 10.96 4.68 6.39
C PHE A 143 10.44 5.89 7.17
N LEU A 144 9.95 5.71 8.40
CA LEU A 144 9.42 6.81 9.22
C LEU A 144 10.50 7.76 9.74
N SER A 145 11.73 7.27 9.95
CA SER A 145 12.85 8.06 10.49
C SER A 145 13.62 8.88 9.46
N ASN A 146 13.53 8.51 8.17
CA ASN A 146 14.07 9.29 7.05
C ASN A 146 13.03 10.26 6.49
#